data_AF-E0NPE1-F1
#
_entry.id   AF-E0NPE1-F1
#
_cell.length_a   1.000
_cell.length_b   1.000
_cell.length_c   1.000
_cell.angle_alpha   90.00
_cell.angle_beta   90.00
_cell.angle_gamma   90.00
#
_symmetry.space_group_name_H-M   'P 1'
#
loop_
_entity.id
_entity.type
_entity.pdbx_description
1 polymer ?
#
loop_
_entity_poly.entity_id
_entity_poly.type
_entity_poly.pdbx_seq_one_letter_code
_entity_poly.pdbx_strand_id
1 'polypeptide(L)'
;MNLYLRYFDKETFVYSVEDAIRFLSSIPEIPMDKNMEADIREYAESNVFYPKRYKVRPRVYFIIIKTEAASMMDFKQKKALRPKASVGMMDFREPNPALTRLTEEHPGWYEGTLDFKRVVMVPATGKHEYRDTRFVVQCKANSGQDCYNRIVDHLRSRVDSRSQFPSAKGKNFHFRYLGYWK
;
A
#
# COMPACT_ATOMS: atom_id res chain seq x y z
N MET A 1 18.53 10.44 19.63
CA MET A 1 17.97 9.68 18.48
C MET A 1 17.30 10.68 17.56
N ASN A 2 17.53 10.61 16.25
CA ASN A 2 16.93 11.57 15.31
C ASN A 2 15.56 11.08 14.85
N LEU A 3 14.67 12.03 14.57
CA LEU A 3 13.30 11.77 14.18
C LEU A 3 13.01 12.43 12.83
N TYR A 4 12.46 11.65 11.92
CA TYR A 4 11.83 12.17 10.71
C TYR A 4 10.32 12.14 10.89
N LEU A 5 9.66 13.27 10.63
CA LEU A 5 8.22 13.40 10.70
C LEU A 5 7.66 13.78 9.35
N ARG A 6 6.49 13.24 9.02
CA ARG A 6 5.77 13.61 7.79
C ARG A 6 4.27 13.64 8.02
N TYR A 7 3.66 14.75 7.62
CA TYR A 7 2.22 14.97 7.49
C TYR A 7 1.94 15.53 6.09
N PHE A 8 1.43 14.68 5.18
CA PHE A 8 1.29 15.00 3.74
C PHE A 8 2.59 15.54 3.12
N ASP A 9 2.60 16.83 2.78
CA ASP A 9 3.71 17.55 2.14
C ASP A 9 4.56 18.32 3.16
N LYS A 10 4.11 18.40 4.42
CA LYS A 10 4.88 18.95 5.53
C LYS A 10 5.77 17.84 6.10
N GLU A 11 7.08 17.98 5.96
CA GLU A 11 8.05 17.05 6.54
C GLU A 11 9.15 17.81 7.28
N THR A 12 9.71 17.17 8.31
CA THR A 12 10.84 17.72 9.04
C THR A 12 11.78 16.62 9.51
N PHE A 13 13.01 17.01 9.80
CA PHE A 13 14.04 16.19 10.41
C PHE A 13 14.52 16.90 11.66
N VAL A 14 14.39 16.24 12.82
CA VAL A 14 14.68 16.84 14.12
C VAL A 14 15.56 15.94 14.96
N TYR A 15 16.29 16.55 15.90
CA TYR A 15 17.27 15.88 16.74
C TYR A 15 16.76 15.62 18.17
N SER A 16 15.59 16.16 18.51
CA SER A 16 14.95 16.02 19.82
C SER A 16 13.45 15.75 19.68
N VAL A 17 12.87 15.14 20.72
CA VAL A 17 11.42 14.90 20.77
C VAL A 17 10.63 16.20 20.97
N GLU A 18 11.20 17.18 21.68
CA GLU A 18 10.55 18.47 21.89
C GLU A 18 10.44 19.27 20.58
N ASP A 19 11.44 19.20 19.71
CA ASP A 19 11.36 19.77 18.36
C ASP A 19 10.31 19.08 17.49
N ALA A 20 10.14 17.77 17.65
CA ALA A 20 9.11 16.99 16.97
C ALA A 20 7.71 17.45 17.39
N ILE A 21 7.49 17.60 18.70
CA ILE A 21 6.23 18.09 19.28
C ILE A 21 5.97 19.53 18.81
N ARG A 22 6.96 20.42 18.87
CA ARG A 22 6.84 21.80 18.40
C ARG A 22 6.45 21.89 16.92
N PHE A 23 7.04 21.06 16.05
CA PHE A 23 6.64 20.98 14.64
C PHE A 23 5.19 20.52 14.49
N LEU A 24 4.78 19.46 15.17
CA LEU A 24 3.40 18.96 15.08
C LEU A 24 2.38 19.98 15.61
N SER A 25 2.68 20.67 16.71
CA SER A 25 1.83 21.73 17.27
C SER A 25 1.72 22.96 16.37
N SER A 26 2.66 23.17 15.45
CA SER A 26 2.58 24.24 14.44
C SER A 26 1.61 23.93 13.29
N ILE A 27 1.10 22.70 13.21
CA ILE A 27 0.16 22.24 12.17
C ILE A 27 -1.27 22.32 12.74
N PRO A 28 -2.11 23.28 12.31
CA PRO A 28 -3.45 23.49 12.89
C PRO A 28 -4.37 22.27 12.76
N GLU A 29 -4.13 21.41 11.77
CA GLU A 29 -4.94 20.22 11.53
C GLU A 29 -4.68 19.08 12.52
N ILE A 30 -3.58 19.13 13.30
CA ILE A 30 -3.19 18.10 14.25
C ILE A 30 -3.59 18.56 15.66
N PRO A 31 -4.58 17.92 16.30
CA PRO A 31 -4.92 18.19 17.68
C PRO A 31 -3.86 17.54 18.58
N MET A 32 -2.86 18.32 18.98
CA MET A 32 -1.86 17.89 19.96
C MET A 32 -2.48 17.93 21.35
N ASP A 33 -2.88 16.76 21.85
CA ASP A 33 -3.31 16.58 23.24
C ASP A 33 -2.19 15.97 24.10
N LYS A 34 -2.36 16.03 25.42
CA LYS A 34 -1.36 15.52 26.38
C LYS A 34 -1.06 14.03 26.20
N ASN A 35 -2.03 13.24 25.74
CA ASN A 35 -1.88 11.81 25.55
C ASN A 35 -1.01 11.50 24.34
N MET A 36 -1.24 12.22 23.23
CA MET A 36 -0.45 12.12 22.01
C MET A 36 0.99 12.56 22.26
N GLU A 37 1.20 13.65 23.01
CA GLU A 37 2.54 14.07 23.40
C GLU A 37 3.27 13.02 24.25
N ALA A 38 2.59 12.45 25.25
CA ALA A 38 3.16 11.38 26.08
C ALA A 38 3.53 10.15 25.24
N ASP A 39 2.66 9.73 24.33
CA ASP A 39 2.89 8.58 23.44
C ASP A 39 4.04 8.82 22.45
N ILE A 40 4.25 10.08 22.02
CA ILE A 40 5.41 10.48 21.20
C ILE A 40 6.70 10.43 22.00
N ARG A 41 6.70 10.88 23.26
CA ARG A 41 7.86 10.81 24.17
C ARG A 41 8.22 9.36 24.48
N GLU A 42 7.25 8.54 24.87
CA GLU A 42 7.43 7.10 25.09
C GLU A 42 7.93 6.41 23.81
N TYR A 43 7.34 6.74 22.65
CA TYR A 43 7.86 6.22 21.39
C TYR A 43 9.31 6.62 21.20
N ALA A 44 9.70 7.88 21.38
CA ALA A 44 11.08 8.34 21.18
C ALA A 44 12.09 7.62 22.09
N GLU A 45 11.73 7.36 23.34
CA GLU A 45 12.57 6.69 24.34
C GLU A 45 12.63 5.16 24.17
N SER A 46 11.59 4.55 23.59
CA SER A 46 11.56 3.09 23.39
C SER A 46 12.69 2.58 22.49
N ASN A 47 12.98 1.28 22.55
CA ASN A 47 13.88 0.61 21.60
C ASN A 47 13.17 0.20 20.28
N VAL A 48 11.95 0.70 20.03
CA VAL A 48 11.19 0.37 18.82
C VAL A 48 11.59 1.29 17.68
N PHE A 49 12.14 0.72 16.60
CA PHE A 49 12.56 1.46 15.39
C PHE A 49 11.52 1.43 14.26
N TYR A 50 10.41 0.71 14.43
CA TYR A 50 9.36 0.66 13.41
C TYR A 50 8.64 2.01 13.29
N PRO A 51 8.37 2.52 12.07
CA PRO A 51 7.61 3.75 11.87
C PRO A 51 6.25 3.73 12.58
N LYS A 52 6.00 4.72 13.43
CA LYS A 52 4.72 4.87 14.14
C LYS A 52 3.79 5.81 13.37
N ARG A 53 2.53 5.39 13.20
CA ARG A 53 1.47 6.14 12.50
C ARG A 53 0.48 6.67 13.51
N TYR A 54 0.21 7.96 13.46
CA TYR A 54 -0.73 8.64 14.35
C TYR A 54 -1.93 9.10 13.54
N LYS A 55 -3.09 8.52 13.85
CA LYS A 55 -4.34 8.85 13.16
C LYS A 55 -4.90 10.15 13.73
N VAL A 56 -5.03 11.16 12.88
CA VAL A 56 -5.59 12.47 13.22
C VAL A 56 -7.09 12.50 12.93
N ARG A 57 -7.49 12.02 11.74
CA ARG A 57 -8.88 11.90 11.27
C ARG A 57 -9.03 10.68 10.34
N PRO A 58 -10.24 10.26 9.93
CA PRO A 58 -10.39 9.19 8.94
C PRO A 58 -9.53 9.45 7.69
N ARG A 59 -8.64 8.50 7.35
CA ARG A 59 -7.67 8.58 6.24
C ARG A 59 -6.58 9.66 6.37
N VAL A 60 -6.49 10.35 7.50
CA VAL A 60 -5.51 11.41 7.75
C VAL A 60 -4.62 10.99 8.91
N TYR A 61 -3.32 10.90 8.67
CA TYR A 61 -2.33 10.51 9.66
C TYR A 61 -0.99 11.21 9.41
N PHE A 62 -0.19 11.36 10.47
CA PHE A 62 1.24 11.63 10.34
C PHE A 62 2.06 10.38 10.70
N ILE A 63 3.31 10.37 10.28
CA ILE A 63 4.28 9.34 10.64
C ILE A 63 5.46 9.94 11.40
N ILE A 64 5.98 9.16 12.35
CA ILE A 64 7.28 9.40 12.97
C ILE A 64 8.17 8.19 12.68
N ILE A 65 9.40 8.46 12.23
CA ILE A 65 10.41 7.45 11.94
C ILE A 65 11.66 7.79 12.75
N LYS A 66 12.11 6.85 13.59
CA LYS A 66 13.45 6.93 14.20
C LYS A 66 14.52 6.59 13.18
N THR A 67 15.61 7.34 13.23
CA THR A 67 16.71 7.13 12.31
C THR A 67 18.04 7.55 12.91
N GLU A 68 19.08 6.85 12.49
CA GLU A 68 20.48 7.18 12.76
C GLU A 68 21.09 8.09 11.67
N ALA A 69 20.29 8.49 10.66
CA ALA A 69 20.76 9.43 9.66
C ALA A 69 21.21 10.73 10.32
N ALA A 70 22.27 11.36 9.79
CA ALA A 70 22.81 12.59 10.37
C ALA A 70 22.07 13.85 9.89
N SER A 71 21.34 13.75 8.76
CA SER A 71 20.63 14.88 8.16
C SER A 71 19.41 14.42 7.35
N MET A 72 18.54 15.37 6.98
CA MET A 72 17.39 15.11 6.09
C MET A 72 17.84 14.56 4.72
N MET A 73 18.96 15.06 4.20
CA MET A 73 19.52 14.59 2.92
C MET A 73 20.02 13.14 3.05
N ASP A 74 20.76 12.82 4.11
CA ASP A 74 21.24 11.46 4.40
C ASP A 74 20.07 10.49 4.60
N PHE A 75 19.02 10.90 5.32
CA PHE A 75 17.80 10.11 5.49
C PHE A 75 17.12 9.80 4.15
N LYS A 76 16.97 10.81 3.29
CA LYS A 76 16.34 10.64 1.96
C LYS A 76 17.21 9.81 1.00
N GLN A 77 18.53 9.99 1.02
CA GLN A 77 19.47 9.24 0.18
C GLN A 77 19.59 7.78 0.63
N LYS A 78 19.69 7.51 1.94
CA LYS A 78 19.64 6.13 2.48
C LYS A 78 18.30 5.45 2.20
N LYS A 79 17.20 6.22 2.15
CA LYS A 79 15.90 5.72 1.68
C LYS A 79 15.86 5.49 0.15
N ALA A 80 16.66 6.21 -0.63
CA ALA A 80 16.81 6.00 -2.07
C ALA A 80 17.73 4.82 -2.41
N LEU A 81 18.70 4.51 -1.55
CA LEU A 81 19.63 3.39 -1.68
C LEU A 81 19.09 2.08 -1.06
N ARG A 82 18.07 2.16 -0.19
CA ARG A 82 17.24 1.01 0.16
C ARG A 82 16.21 0.81 -0.96
N PRO A 83 16.22 -0.32 -1.72
CA PRO A 83 15.08 -0.64 -2.56
C PRO A 83 13.84 -0.64 -1.66
N LYS A 84 12.77 0.04 -2.08
CA LYS A 84 11.58 0.34 -1.28
C LYS A 84 11.02 -0.89 -0.54
N ALA A 85 11.50 -1.09 0.68
CA ALA A 85 10.94 -1.90 1.75
C ALA A 85 11.19 -1.07 3.03
N SER A 86 10.22 -0.68 3.85
CA SER A 86 9.05 -1.42 4.28
C SER A 86 8.01 -0.48 4.92
N VAL A 87 6.74 -0.70 4.60
CA VAL A 87 5.67 -0.72 5.60
C VAL A 87 5.14 -2.13 5.51
N GLY A 88 5.25 -2.88 6.60
CA GLY A 88 4.91 -4.30 6.66
C GLY A 88 6.12 -5.18 6.38
N MET A 89 6.52 -5.92 7.42
CA MET A 89 7.22 -7.20 7.27
C MET A 89 6.50 -8.05 6.22
N MET A 90 7.08 -8.15 5.02
CA MET A 90 6.90 -9.28 4.13
C MET A 90 8.26 -9.57 3.53
N ASP A 91 8.78 -10.73 3.92
CA ASP A 91 9.78 -11.53 3.22
C ASP A 91 11.14 -10.88 2.91
N PHE A 92 12.16 -11.38 3.61
CA PHE A 92 13.42 -11.75 2.96
C PHE A 92 13.13 -12.73 1.82
N ARG A 93 12.60 -12.23 0.71
CA ARG A 93 12.61 -12.94 -0.56
C ARG A 93 13.28 -12.01 -1.55
N GLU A 94 14.29 -12.58 -2.20
CA GLU A 94 14.75 -12.18 -3.53
C GLU A 94 13.59 -11.58 -4.35
N PRO A 95 13.84 -10.60 -5.24
CA PRO A 95 12.81 -9.99 -6.05
C PRO A 95 11.90 -11.07 -6.61
N ASN A 96 10.67 -11.14 -6.10
CA ASN A 96 9.77 -12.25 -6.39
C ASN A 96 9.64 -12.29 -7.92
N PRO A 97 10.11 -13.34 -8.60
CA PRO A 97 10.16 -13.36 -10.05
C PRO A 97 8.77 -13.11 -10.66
N ALA A 98 7.70 -13.37 -9.91
CA ALA A 98 6.33 -13.02 -10.28
C ALA A 98 6.06 -11.51 -10.45
N LEU A 99 6.67 -10.64 -9.63
CA LEU A 99 6.52 -9.18 -9.74
C LEU A 99 7.26 -8.61 -10.94
N THR A 100 8.46 -9.14 -11.23
CA THR A 100 9.22 -8.77 -12.43
C THR A 100 8.48 -9.23 -13.69
N ARG A 101 7.97 -10.47 -13.70
CA ARG A 101 7.16 -11.03 -14.80
C ARG A 101 5.80 -10.34 -14.97
N LEU A 102 5.23 -9.76 -13.91
CA LEU A 102 3.91 -9.10 -13.97
C LEU A 102 3.94 -7.91 -14.94
N THR A 103 5.00 -7.10 -14.87
CA THR A 103 5.17 -5.91 -15.71
C THR A 103 6.01 -6.15 -16.95
N GLU A 104 6.57 -7.35 -17.11
CA GLU A 104 7.33 -7.73 -18.29
C GLU A 104 6.44 -7.66 -19.55
N GLU A 105 6.88 -6.87 -20.53
CA GLU A 105 6.20 -6.78 -21.82
C GLU A 105 6.48 -8.06 -22.62
N HIS A 106 5.47 -8.92 -22.69
CA HIS A 106 5.54 -10.17 -23.44
C HIS A 106 4.20 -10.44 -24.16
N PRO A 107 3.96 -9.81 -25.32
CA PRO A 107 2.66 -9.89 -26.00
C PRO A 107 2.27 -11.33 -26.35
N GLY A 108 1.04 -11.70 -26.01
CA GLY A 108 0.55 -13.06 -26.27
C GLY A 108 -0.85 -13.33 -25.73
N TRP A 109 -1.22 -14.60 -25.73
CA TRP A 109 -2.36 -15.11 -24.98
C TRP A 109 -1.96 -15.33 -23.52
N TYR A 110 -2.82 -14.88 -22.63
CA TYR A 110 -2.68 -15.06 -21.19
C TYR A 110 -3.95 -15.66 -20.61
N GLU A 111 -3.78 -16.61 -19.69
CA GLU A 111 -4.83 -17.05 -18.79
C GLU A 111 -4.69 -16.28 -17.47
N GLY A 112 -5.71 -15.51 -17.10
CA GLY A 112 -5.77 -14.83 -15.83
C GLY A 112 -6.84 -15.43 -14.92
N THR A 113 -6.48 -15.66 -13.67
CA THR A 113 -7.38 -16.09 -12.59
C THR A 113 -7.44 -14.97 -11.54
N LEU A 114 -8.65 -14.49 -11.23
CA LEU A 114 -8.90 -13.44 -10.26
C LEU A 114 -9.94 -13.89 -9.24
N ASP A 115 -9.57 -13.90 -7.97
CA ASP A 115 -10.47 -14.14 -6.85
C ASP A 115 -10.87 -12.81 -6.20
N PHE A 116 -12.15 -12.47 -6.21
CA PHE A 116 -12.64 -11.16 -5.77
C PHE A 116 -13.94 -11.26 -4.99
N LYS A 117 -14.28 -10.20 -4.23
CA LYS A 117 -15.56 -10.12 -3.51
C LYS A 117 -16.60 -9.48 -4.43
N ARG A 118 -17.50 -10.29 -4.99
CA ARG A 118 -18.60 -9.82 -5.83
C ARG A 118 -19.79 -9.42 -4.96
N VAL A 119 -20.36 -8.25 -5.21
CA VAL A 119 -21.64 -7.87 -4.61
C VAL A 119 -22.79 -8.46 -5.41
N VAL A 120 -23.72 -9.12 -4.71
CA VAL A 120 -24.94 -9.71 -5.28
C VAL A 120 -26.14 -9.22 -4.46
N MET A 121 -27.22 -8.84 -5.14
CA MET A 121 -28.49 -8.52 -4.49
C MET A 121 -29.26 -9.83 -4.24
N VAL A 122 -29.70 -10.04 -3.01
CA VAL A 122 -30.54 -11.19 -2.62
C VAL A 122 -31.99 -10.86 -3.00
N PRO A 123 -32.60 -11.52 -4.01
CA PRO A 123 -33.91 -11.12 -4.53
C PRO A 123 -35.01 -11.14 -3.47
N ALA A 124 -34.94 -12.08 -2.52
CA ALA A 124 -35.93 -12.24 -1.47
C ALA A 124 -35.94 -11.11 -0.42
N THR A 125 -34.81 -10.43 -0.20
CA THR A 125 -34.68 -9.41 0.86
C THR A 125 -34.34 -8.02 0.34
N GLY A 126 -33.96 -7.89 -0.93
CA GLY A 126 -33.42 -6.66 -1.52
C GLY A 126 -32.06 -6.23 -0.95
N LYS A 127 -31.49 -7.01 -0.02
CA LYS A 127 -30.20 -6.70 0.61
C LYS A 127 -29.05 -7.10 -0.31
N HIS A 128 -27.91 -6.46 -0.11
CA HIS A 128 -26.69 -6.74 -0.85
C HIS A 128 -25.72 -7.51 0.03
N GLU A 129 -25.10 -8.54 -0.54
CA GLU A 129 -24.10 -9.34 0.15
C GLU A 129 -22.84 -9.51 -0.70
N TYR A 130 -21.70 -9.71 -0.03
CA TYR A 130 -20.43 -9.98 -0.67
C TYR A 130 -20.23 -11.49 -0.77
N ARG A 131 -19.94 -12.00 -1.97
CA ARG A 131 -19.60 -13.40 -2.23
C ARG A 131 -18.19 -13.53 -2.77
N ASP A 132 -17.43 -14.47 -2.24
CA ASP A 132 -16.17 -14.89 -2.85
C ASP A 132 -16.45 -15.45 -4.25
N THR A 133 -15.80 -14.88 -5.25
CA THR A 133 -16.00 -15.24 -6.66
C THR A 133 -14.65 -15.43 -7.33
N ARG A 134 -14.47 -16.61 -7.95
CA ARG A 134 -13.34 -16.92 -8.81
C ARG A 134 -13.72 -16.66 -10.26
N PHE A 135 -12.93 -15.86 -10.96
CA PHE A 135 -13.08 -15.59 -12.39
C PHE A 135 -11.82 -16.04 -13.12
N VAL A 136 -11.99 -16.79 -14.21
CA VAL A 136 -10.89 -17.29 -15.04
C VAL A 136 -11.19 -16.95 -16.48
N VAL A 137 -10.22 -16.38 -17.20
CA VAL A 137 -10.37 -16.04 -18.60
C VAL A 137 -9.06 -16.17 -19.35
N GLN A 138 -9.16 -16.50 -20.63
CA GLN A 138 -8.06 -16.40 -21.58
C GLN A 138 -8.25 -15.15 -22.44
N CYS A 139 -7.27 -14.25 -22.41
CA CYS A 139 -7.33 -13.00 -23.15
C CYS A 139 -5.99 -12.70 -23.79
N LYS A 140 -6.01 -11.98 -24.91
CA LYS A 140 -4.80 -11.34 -25.43
C LYS A 140 -4.36 -10.28 -24.41
N ALA A 141 -3.07 -10.15 -24.17
CA ALA A 141 -2.51 -9.08 -23.35
C ALA A 141 -1.04 -8.82 -23.72
N ASN A 142 -0.53 -7.64 -23.37
CA ASN A 142 0.86 -7.26 -23.58
C ASN A 142 1.78 -7.63 -22.41
N SER A 143 1.20 -7.92 -21.24
CA SER A 143 1.90 -8.31 -20.02
C SER A 143 0.91 -8.95 -19.03
N GLY A 144 1.41 -9.51 -17.93
CA GLY A 144 0.54 -9.96 -16.82
C GLY A 144 -0.29 -8.82 -16.22
N GLN A 145 0.25 -7.61 -16.17
CA GLN A 145 -0.44 -6.40 -15.71
C GLN A 145 -1.56 -5.99 -16.67
N ASP A 146 -1.31 -6.04 -17.97
CA ASP A 146 -2.35 -5.77 -18.98
C ASP A 146 -3.46 -6.83 -18.92
N CYS A 147 -3.11 -8.12 -18.70
CA CYS A 147 -4.09 -9.18 -18.47
C CYS A 147 -4.99 -8.87 -17.27
N TYR A 148 -4.41 -8.47 -16.14
CA TYR A 148 -5.19 -8.04 -14.97
C TYR A 148 -6.11 -6.85 -15.29
N ASN A 149 -5.60 -5.80 -15.94
CA ASN A 149 -6.37 -4.60 -16.26
C ASN A 149 -7.59 -4.96 -17.12
N ARG A 150 -7.40 -5.77 -18.18
CA ARG A 150 -8.48 -6.25 -19.05
C ARG A 150 -9.54 -7.02 -18.29
N ILE A 151 -9.15 -7.88 -17.34
CA ILE A 151 -10.08 -8.64 -16.50
C ILE A 151 -10.92 -7.68 -15.64
N VAL A 152 -10.27 -6.75 -14.95
CA VAL A 152 -10.95 -5.81 -14.06
C VAL A 152 -11.89 -4.88 -14.84
N ASP A 153 -11.45 -4.37 -15.98
CA ASP A 153 -12.27 -3.51 -16.84
C ASP A 153 -13.50 -4.26 -17.38
N HIS A 154 -13.32 -5.52 -17.80
CA HIS A 154 -14.43 -6.38 -18.19
C HIS A 154 -15.43 -6.56 -17.03
N LEU A 155 -14.94 -6.90 -15.83
CA LEU A 155 -15.80 -7.17 -14.68
C LEU A 155 -16.52 -5.93 -14.17
N ARG A 156 -15.87 -4.74 -14.16
CA ARG A 156 -16.48 -3.48 -13.72
C ARG A 156 -17.78 -3.15 -14.47
N SER A 157 -17.91 -3.57 -15.73
CA SER A 157 -19.12 -3.37 -16.52
C SER A 157 -20.22 -4.43 -16.28
N ARG A 158 -19.90 -5.52 -15.58
CA ARG A 158 -20.75 -6.72 -15.43
C ARG A 158 -21.16 -7.03 -13.99
N VAL A 159 -20.45 -6.47 -13.02
CA VAL A 159 -20.74 -6.64 -11.60
C VAL A 159 -21.13 -5.33 -10.96
N ASP A 160 -21.80 -5.41 -9.82
CA ASP A 160 -22.17 -4.24 -9.03
C ASP A 160 -20.92 -3.43 -8.64
N SER A 161 -21.01 -2.10 -8.72
CA SER A 161 -19.90 -1.17 -8.51
C SER A 161 -19.28 -1.22 -7.11
N ARG A 162 -19.99 -1.80 -6.12
CA ARG A 162 -19.47 -2.04 -4.76
C ARG A 162 -18.60 -3.29 -4.66
N SER A 163 -18.52 -4.11 -5.70
CA SER A 163 -17.64 -5.28 -5.75
C SER A 163 -16.18 -4.87 -5.55
N GLN A 164 -15.42 -5.66 -4.79
CA GLN A 164 -14.05 -5.34 -4.41
C GLN A 164 -13.07 -6.21 -5.19
N PHE A 165 -12.24 -5.57 -6.00
CA PHE A 165 -11.18 -6.22 -6.76
C PHE A 165 -9.86 -6.16 -5.98
N PRO A 166 -9.13 -7.28 -5.85
CA PRO A 166 -7.81 -7.29 -5.22
C PRO A 166 -6.77 -6.65 -6.13
N SER A 167 -5.62 -6.25 -5.59
CA SER A 167 -4.50 -5.74 -6.40
C SER A 167 -3.90 -6.83 -7.30
N ALA A 168 -3.43 -6.44 -8.50
CA ALA A 168 -2.66 -7.28 -9.42
C ALA A 168 -1.40 -7.88 -8.78
N LYS A 169 -0.85 -7.21 -7.75
CA LYS A 169 0.34 -7.66 -7.00
C LYS A 169 0.01 -8.57 -5.83
N GLY A 170 -1.28 -8.80 -5.56
CA GLY A 170 -1.76 -9.60 -4.44
C GLY A 170 -1.88 -11.09 -4.80
N LYS A 171 -1.99 -11.93 -3.78
CA LYS A 171 -2.15 -13.39 -3.90
C LYS A 171 -3.45 -13.86 -4.59
N ASN A 172 -4.39 -12.95 -4.82
CA ASN A 172 -5.70 -13.28 -5.38
C ASN A 172 -5.76 -13.10 -6.90
N PHE A 173 -4.63 -12.75 -7.53
CA PHE A 173 -4.49 -12.71 -8.98
C PHE A 173 -3.33 -13.62 -9.40
N HIS A 174 -3.60 -14.48 -10.38
CA HIS A 174 -2.60 -15.35 -11.00
C HIS A 174 -2.71 -15.21 -12.51
N PHE A 175 -1.58 -15.28 -13.20
CA PHE A 175 -1.55 -15.27 -14.66
C PHE A 175 -0.60 -16.33 -15.19
N ARG A 176 -0.90 -16.85 -16.38
CA ARG A 176 -0.08 -17.82 -17.11
C ARG A 176 -0.01 -17.42 -18.57
N TYR A 177 1.19 -17.28 -19.11
CA TYR A 177 1.40 -17.07 -20.54
C TYR A 177 1.11 -18.37 -21.31
N LEU A 178 0.32 -18.27 -22.37
CA LEU A 178 -0.12 -19.41 -23.18
C LEU A 178 0.54 -19.47 -24.56
N GLY A 179 1.23 -18.41 -24.98
CA GLY A 179 1.92 -18.36 -26.27
C GLY A 179 1.62 -17.11 -27.08
N TYR A 180 2.43 -16.87 -28.09
CA TYR A 180 2.32 -15.70 -28.95
C TYR A 180 1.07 -15.81 -29.84
N TRP A 181 0.43 -14.69 -30.13
CA TRP A 181 -0.62 -14.64 -31.15
C TRP A 181 0.01 -14.08 -32.43
N LYS A 182 0.03 -14.89 -33.50
CA LYS A 182 0.33 -14.39 -34.86
C LYS A 182 -0.87 -13.64 -35.42
#